data_AF-A0A945Z4J9-F1
#
_entry.id   AF-A0A945Z4J9-F1
#
_cell.length_a   1.000
_cell.length_b   1.000
_cell.length_c   1.000
_cell.angle_alpha   90.00
_cell.angle_beta   90.00
_cell.angle_gamma   90.00
#
_symmetry.space_group_name_H-M   'P 1'
#
loop_
_entity.id
_entity.type
_entity.pdbx_description
1 polymer ?
#
loop_
_entity_poly.entity_id
_entity_poly.type
_entity_poly.pdbx_seq_one_letter_code
_entity_poly.pdbx_strand_id
1 'polypeptide(L)'
;MKIHVEPTQYDMDDFIYSNYLVNYSGKRDLEDLFYAYQSPSRRNTYVNDHSMAALYMIARGRSIMGVVEKIITQDLEVFSNVESVVDFGGGPGTFLFAISKFKTLSKYTNVERSDSFIGIMNVLVEEFLSSSTTNTHVDSISCN
;
A
#
# COMPACT_ATOMS: atom_id res chain seq x y z
N MET A 1 -1.89 -25.75 -18.56
CA MET A 1 -1.09 -24.78 -17.79
C MET A 1 -1.79 -23.44 -17.88
N LYS A 2 -2.52 -23.01 -16.84
CA LYS A 2 -3.09 -21.66 -16.81
C LYS A 2 -1.95 -20.73 -16.43
N ILE A 3 -1.57 -19.86 -17.35
CA ILE A 3 -0.60 -18.80 -17.08
C ILE A 3 -1.33 -17.82 -16.15
N HIS A 4 -0.89 -17.76 -14.90
CA HIS A 4 -1.31 -16.73 -13.96
C HIS A 4 -0.58 -15.46 -14.40
N VAL A 5 -1.32 -14.53 -15.01
CA VAL A 5 -0.80 -13.20 -15.28
C VAL A 5 -0.98 -12.45 -13.97
N GLU A 6 0.13 -12.23 -13.24
CA GLU A 6 0.09 -11.37 -12.06
C GLU A 6 -0.44 -9.99 -12.47
N PRO A 7 -1.31 -9.35 -11.67
CA PRO A 7 -1.70 -7.97 -11.89
C PRO A 7 -0.41 -7.16 -12.01
N THR A 8 -0.22 -6.55 -13.17
CA THR A 8 0.95 -5.73 -13.38
C THR A 8 0.80 -4.48 -12.53
N GLN A 9 1.94 -3.88 -12.20
CA GLN A 9 1.99 -2.61 -11.51
C GLN A 9 0.97 -1.59 -12.10
N TYR A 10 0.82 -1.53 -13.42
CA TYR A 10 -0.10 -0.63 -14.12
C TYR A 10 -1.59 -0.80 -13.74
N ASP A 11 -2.03 -2.01 -13.38
CA ASP A 11 -3.44 -2.29 -13.09
C ASP A 11 -3.91 -1.59 -11.79
N MET A 12 -3.03 -1.46 -10.81
CA MET A 12 -3.33 -0.73 -9.56
C MET A 12 -3.44 0.78 -9.77
N ASP A 13 -2.56 1.35 -10.58
CA ASP A 13 -2.61 2.79 -10.85
C ASP A 13 -3.89 3.11 -11.62
N ASP A 14 -4.22 2.34 -12.67
CA ASP A 14 -5.43 2.54 -13.47
C ASP A 14 -6.71 2.36 -12.64
N PHE A 15 -6.74 1.38 -11.73
CA PHE A 15 -7.83 1.22 -10.77
C PHE A 15 -7.99 2.44 -9.87
N ILE A 16 -6.89 2.92 -9.28
CA ILE A 16 -6.93 4.10 -8.41
C ILE A 16 -7.34 5.34 -9.21
N TYR A 17 -6.81 5.52 -10.42
CA TYR A 17 -7.17 6.63 -11.30
C TYR A 17 -8.67 6.64 -11.60
N SER A 18 -9.21 5.50 -12.01
CA SER A 18 -10.60 5.36 -12.44
C SER A 18 -11.60 5.54 -11.29
N ASN A 19 -11.24 5.12 -10.07
CA ASN A 19 -12.15 5.11 -8.94
C ASN A 19 -12.00 6.32 -8.00
N TYR A 20 -10.82 6.96 -7.95
CA TYR A 20 -10.52 8.00 -6.97
C TYR A 20 -10.03 9.32 -7.58
N LEU A 21 -9.50 9.34 -8.82
CA LEU A 21 -8.98 10.57 -9.43
C LEU A 21 -9.91 11.27 -10.42
N VAL A 22 -10.84 10.57 -11.07
CA VAL A 22 -11.66 11.15 -12.15
C VAL A 22 -12.39 12.44 -11.73
N ASN A 23 -12.63 12.63 -10.42
CA ASN A 23 -13.28 13.83 -9.86
C ASN A 23 -12.50 14.52 -8.73
N TYR A 24 -11.19 14.29 -8.60
CA TYR A 24 -10.43 14.86 -7.49
C TYR A 24 -10.09 16.35 -7.73
N SER A 25 -10.80 17.24 -7.03
CA SER A 25 -10.58 18.71 -7.09
C SER A 25 -9.53 19.22 -6.10
N GLY A 26 -9.10 18.40 -5.14
CA GLY A 26 -8.20 18.77 -4.03
C GLY A 26 -6.70 18.77 -4.37
N LYS A 27 -6.29 19.22 -5.57
CA LYS A 27 -4.87 19.21 -5.99
C LYS A 27 -3.93 19.89 -4.98
N ARG A 28 -4.39 20.99 -4.37
CA ARG A 28 -3.65 21.70 -3.32
C ARG A 28 -3.44 20.85 -2.07
N ASP A 29 -4.43 20.05 -1.68
CA ASP A 29 -4.34 19.20 -0.49
C ASP A 29 -3.29 18.09 -0.67
N LEU A 30 -3.09 17.62 -1.92
CA LEU A 30 -2.07 16.62 -2.23
C LEU A 30 -0.66 17.23 -2.17
N GLU A 31 -0.48 18.41 -2.75
CA GLU A 31 0.77 19.17 -2.64
C GLU A 31 1.12 19.48 -1.18
N ASP A 32 0.15 19.92 -0.39
CA ASP A 32 0.32 20.22 1.03
C ASP A 32 0.69 18.97 1.84
N LEU A 33 0.10 17.81 1.52
CA LEU A 33 0.48 16.53 2.11
C LEU A 33 1.94 16.18 1.78
N PHE A 34 2.37 16.35 0.53
CA PHE A 34 3.76 16.11 0.14
C PHE A 34 4.75 17.03 0.87
N TYR A 35 4.42 18.30 0.94
CA TYR A 35 5.19 19.27 1.70
C TYR A 35 5.23 18.93 3.20
N ALA A 36 4.15 18.39 3.76
CA ALA A 36 4.13 17.91 5.15
C ALA A 36 5.14 16.77 5.36
N TYR A 37 5.23 15.83 4.42
CA TYR A 37 6.19 14.72 4.50
C TYR A 37 7.66 15.11 4.32
N GLN A 38 7.96 16.30 3.79
CA GLN A 38 9.33 16.83 3.78
C GLN A 38 9.78 17.32 5.16
N SER A 39 8.86 17.54 6.10
CA SER A 39 9.15 17.99 7.47
C SER A 39 8.09 17.45 8.44
N PRO A 40 8.02 16.13 8.63
CA PRO A 40 6.92 15.47 9.35
C PRO A 40 6.88 15.85 10.84
N SER A 41 8.00 16.29 11.42
CA SER A 41 8.04 16.82 12.80
C SER A 41 7.41 18.21 12.96
N ARG A 42 7.11 18.89 11.86
CA ARG A 42 6.63 20.28 11.84
C ARG A 42 5.24 20.44 11.23
N ARG A 43 4.69 19.39 10.62
CA ARG A 43 3.47 19.46 9.83
C ARG A 43 2.66 18.18 10.01
N ASN A 44 1.33 18.32 9.95
CA ASN A 44 0.44 17.19 10.08
C ASN A 44 0.51 16.31 8.82
N THR A 45 0.89 15.06 8.98
CA THR A 45 0.91 14.05 7.90
C THR A 45 -0.27 13.09 7.99
N TYR A 46 -1.17 13.29 8.94
CA TYR A 46 -2.37 12.47 9.11
C TYR A 46 -3.32 12.68 7.94
N VAL A 47 -3.70 11.58 7.29
CA VAL A 47 -4.68 11.56 6.20
C VAL A 47 -6.00 11.01 6.74
N ASN A 48 -7.11 11.70 6.53
CA ASN A 48 -8.44 11.28 6.97
C ASN A 48 -9.47 11.29 5.83
N ASP A 49 -8.99 11.43 4.60
CA ASP A 49 -9.80 11.38 3.39
C ASP A 49 -9.39 10.16 2.55
N HIS A 50 -10.37 9.39 2.10
CA HIS A 50 -10.13 8.16 1.34
C HIS A 50 -9.51 8.45 -0.04
N SER A 51 -9.95 9.51 -0.72
CA SER A 51 -9.39 9.88 -2.03
C SER A 51 -7.94 10.32 -1.89
N MET A 52 -7.61 11.09 -0.85
CA MET A 52 -6.24 11.45 -0.50
C MET A 52 -5.39 10.23 -0.15
N ALA A 53 -5.93 9.29 0.61
CA ALA A 53 -5.23 8.04 0.94
C ALA A 53 -4.93 7.19 -0.31
N ALA A 54 -5.85 7.14 -1.27
CA ALA A 54 -5.66 6.48 -2.55
C ALA A 54 -4.60 7.19 -3.41
N LEU A 55 -4.66 8.52 -3.48
CA LEU A 55 -3.68 9.36 -4.16
C LEU A 55 -2.27 9.20 -3.59
N TYR A 56 -2.15 9.12 -2.27
CA TYR A 56 -0.89 8.86 -1.60
C TYR A 56 -0.24 7.57 -2.10
N MET A 57 -1.03 6.51 -2.36
CA MET A 57 -0.51 5.24 -2.85
C MET A 57 0.20 5.42 -4.20
N ILE A 58 -0.40 6.13 -5.16
CA ILE A 58 0.24 6.44 -6.46
C ILE A 58 1.45 7.33 -6.24
N ALA A 59 1.26 8.43 -5.53
CA ALA A 59 2.18 9.54 -5.62
C ALA A 59 3.39 9.39 -4.67
N ARG A 60 3.28 8.56 -3.62
CA ARG A 60 4.40 8.22 -2.71
C ARG A 60 4.55 6.72 -2.50
N GLY A 61 3.46 5.99 -2.32
CA GLY A 61 3.47 4.54 -2.08
C GLY A 61 4.31 3.81 -3.13
N ARG A 62 4.17 4.15 -4.42
CA ARG A 62 4.94 3.54 -5.52
C ARG A 62 6.44 3.70 -5.39
N SER A 63 6.90 4.91 -5.04
CA SER A 63 8.33 5.14 -4.87
C SER A 63 8.89 4.32 -3.70
N ILE A 64 8.14 4.21 -2.61
CA ILE A 64 8.51 3.37 -1.47
C ILE A 64 8.51 1.89 -1.87
N MET A 65 7.47 1.42 -2.56
CA MET A 65 7.41 0.04 -3.08
C MET A 65 8.65 -0.28 -3.91
N GLY A 66 9.02 0.56 -4.87
CA GLY A 66 10.20 0.31 -5.71
C GLY A 66 11.51 0.23 -4.90
N VAL A 67 11.65 1.02 -3.83
CA VAL A 67 12.81 0.92 -2.93
C VAL A 67 12.76 -0.38 -2.12
N VAL A 68 11.59 -0.74 -1.58
CA VAL A 68 11.40 -1.99 -0.82
C VAL A 68 11.64 -3.21 -1.69
N GLU A 69 11.12 -3.24 -2.92
CA GLU A 69 11.33 -4.32 -3.89
C GLU A 69 12.83 -4.52 -4.18
N LYS A 70 13.57 -3.41 -4.30
CA LYS A 70 15.02 -3.46 -4.48
C LYS A 70 15.73 -4.06 -3.25
N ILE A 71 15.33 -3.68 -2.04
CA ILE A 71 15.87 -4.24 -0.79
C ILE A 71 15.58 -5.75 -0.71
N ILE A 72 14.33 -6.16 -0.96
CA ILE A 72 13.94 -7.57 -0.94
C ILE A 72 14.75 -8.38 -1.95
N THR A 73 14.94 -7.84 -3.16
CA THR A 73 15.73 -8.50 -4.21
C THR A 73 17.20 -8.68 -3.80
N GLN A 74 17.77 -7.74 -3.05
CA GLN A 74 19.15 -7.80 -2.59
C GLN A 74 19.34 -8.82 -1.44
N ASP A 75 18.30 -9.03 -0.63
CA ASP A 75 18.35 -9.86 0.58
C ASP A 75 17.30 -10.99 0.58
N LEU A 76 17.08 -11.65 -0.58
CA LEU A 76 16.02 -12.65 -0.77
C LEU A 76 16.03 -13.78 0.27
N GLU A 77 17.21 -14.20 0.74
CA GLU A 77 17.35 -15.25 1.76
C GLU A 77 16.72 -14.86 3.12
N VAL A 78 16.75 -13.57 3.46
CA VAL A 78 16.12 -13.05 4.67
C VAL A 78 14.60 -13.10 4.52
N PHE A 79 14.08 -12.63 3.39
CA PHE A 79 12.64 -12.51 3.17
C PHE A 79 11.97 -13.85 2.83
N SER A 80 12.68 -14.81 2.26
CA SER A 80 12.13 -16.12 1.87
C SER A 80 11.55 -16.90 3.04
N ASN A 81 12.12 -16.74 4.24
CA ASN A 81 11.70 -17.44 5.46
C ASN A 81 10.67 -16.66 6.31
N VAL A 82 10.31 -15.43 5.93
CA VAL A 82 9.35 -14.61 6.70
C VAL A 82 7.92 -15.12 6.52
N GLU A 83 7.31 -15.73 7.52
CA GLU A 83 5.91 -16.19 7.43
C GLU A 83 4.90 -15.10 7.80
N SER A 84 5.28 -14.18 8.68
CA SER A 84 4.38 -13.13 9.18
C SER A 84 5.07 -11.77 9.31
N VAL A 85 4.29 -10.71 9.11
CA VAL A 85 4.75 -9.32 9.19
C VAL A 85 3.78 -8.51 10.05
N VAL A 86 4.34 -7.63 10.89
CA VAL A 86 3.62 -6.54 11.54
C VAL A 86 4.22 -5.24 11.04
N ASP A 87 3.43 -4.44 10.35
CA ASP A 87 3.86 -3.20 9.69
C ASP A 87 3.31 -1.98 10.44
N PHE A 88 4.20 -1.20 11.06
CA PHE A 88 3.82 -0.02 11.84
C PHE A 88 3.85 1.24 10.97
N GLY A 89 2.70 1.90 10.85
CA GLY A 89 2.53 3.00 9.91
C GLY A 89 2.53 2.52 8.46
N GLY A 90 1.95 1.34 8.21
CA GLY A 90 1.97 0.70 6.89
C GLY A 90 1.16 1.45 5.82
N GLY A 91 0.43 2.50 6.21
CA GLY A 91 -0.34 3.33 5.31
C GLY A 91 -1.34 2.48 4.52
N PRO A 92 -1.48 2.69 3.20
CA PRO A 92 -2.38 1.91 2.37
C PRO A 92 -1.82 0.52 1.98
N GLY A 93 -0.94 -0.07 2.80
CA GLY A 93 -0.34 -1.39 2.57
C GLY A 93 0.88 -1.37 1.65
N THR A 94 1.66 -0.29 1.67
CA THR A 94 2.79 -0.10 0.74
C THR A 94 3.81 -1.24 0.81
N PHE A 95 4.16 -1.70 2.02
CA PHE A 95 5.08 -2.82 2.19
C PHE A 95 4.43 -4.16 1.77
N LEU A 96 3.16 -4.39 2.13
CA LEU A 96 2.39 -5.57 1.71
C LEU A 96 2.44 -5.79 0.20
N PHE A 97 2.12 -4.78 -0.60
CA PHE A 97 2.11 -4.91 -2.06
C PHE A 97 3.51 -5.04 -2.68
N ALA A 98 4.56 -4.59 -1.99
CA ALA A 98 5.93 -4.81 -2.43
C ALA A 98 6.37 -6.25 -2.17
N ILE A 99 6.13 -6.78 -0.96
CA ILE A 99 6.54 -8.14 -0.60
C ILE A 99 5.69 -9.22 -1.29
N SER A 100 4.42 -8.93 -1.60
CA SER A 100 3.52 -9.88 -2.28
C SER A 100 4.00 -10.27 -3.68
N LYS A 101 4.82 -9.45 -4.34
CA LYS A 101 5.43 -9.75 -5.65
C LYS A 101 6.50 -10.85 -5.58
N PHE A 102 7.04 -11.13 -4.40
CA PHE A 102 8.11 -12.11 -4.22
C PHE A 102 7.64 -13.36 -3.50
N LYS A 103 6.65 -13.21 -2.62
CA LYS A 103 6.11 -14.34 -1.86
C LYS A 103 4.72 -14.08 -1.30
N THR A 104 4.02 -15.17 -1.07
CA THR A 104 2.84 -15.21 -0.20
C THR A 104 3.30 -15.27 1.27
N LEU A 105 2.71 -14.43 2.13
CA LEU A 105 2.87 -14.51 3.57
C LEU A 105 1.73 -15.34 4.17
N SER A 106 1.95 -15.95 5.33
CA SER A 106 0.85 -16.56 6.09
C SER A 106 -0.03 -15.48 6.73
N LYS A 107 0.60 -14.41 7.26
CA LYS A 107 -0.11 -13.31 7.92
C LYS A 107 0.56 -11.95 7.71
N TYR A 108 -0.25 -10.93 7.51
CA TYR A 108 0.16 -9.53 7.51
C TYR A 108 -0.74 -8.75 8.48
N THR A 109 -0.15 -7.92 9.33
CA THR A 109 -0.90 -7.02 10.22
C THR A 109 -0.44 -5.59 9.99
N ASN A 110 -1.34 -4.76 9.47
CA ASN A 110 -1.12 -3.33 9.35
C ASN A 110 -1.51 -2.62 10.65
N VAL A 111 -0.59 -1.90 11.27
CA VAL A 111 -0.86 -1.05 12.44
C VAL A 111 -0.84 0.39 11.94
N GLU A 112 -2.01 0.99 11.77
CA GLU A 112 -2.16 2.28 11.14
C GLU A 112 -3.13 3.16 11.94
N ARG A 113 -2.84 4.46 12.01
CA ARG A 113 -3.68 5.42 12.72
C ARG A 113 -4.79 5.95 11.81
N SER A 114 -4.54 6.08 10.51
CA SER A 114 -5.52 6.54 9.55
C SER A 114 -6.48 5.43 9.12
N ASP A 115 -7.75 5.56 9.51
CA ASP A 115 -8.80 4.67 9.01
C ASP A 115 -8.99 4.78 7.49
N SER A 116 -8.65 5.93 6.90
CA SER A 116 -8.69 6.12 5.44
C SER A 116 -7.61 5.31 4.73
N PHE A 117 -6.41 5.23 5.30
CA PHE A 117 -5.36 4.35 4.77
C PHE A 117 -5.73 2.87 4.91
N ILE A 118 -6.29 2.47 6.06
CA ILE A 118 -6.80 1.10 6.25
C ILE A 118 -7.90 0.79 5.23
N GLY A 119 -8.85 1.71 5.03
CA GLY A 119 -9.94 1.56 4.07
C GLY A 119 -9.44 1.36 2.65
N ILE A 120 -8.49 2.18 2.20
CA ILE A 120 -7.87 2.03 0.87
C ILE A 120 -7.07 0.74 0.77
N MET A 121 -6.30 0.37 1.79
CA MET A 121 -5.58 -0.91 1.79
C MET A 121 -6.52 -2.08 1.57
N ASN A 122 -7.65 -2.12 2.29
CA ASN A 122 -8.61 -3.22 2.20
C ASN A 122 -9.19 -3.34 0.78
N VAL A 123 -9.55 -2.22 0.16
CA VAL A 123 -10.04 -2.21 -1.24
C VAL A 123 -8.97 -2.76 -2.19
N LEU A 124 -7.71 -2.32 -2.04
CA LEU A 124 -6.62 -2.80 -2.89
C LEU A 124 -6.31 -4.28 -2.66
N VAL A 125 -6.42 -4.78 -1.42
CA VAL A 125 -6.22 -6.20 -1.09
C VAL A 125 -7.32 -7.03 -1.72
N GLU A 126 -8.57 -6.58 -1.62
CA GLU A 126 -9.71 -7.25 -2.26
C GLU A 126 -9.54 -7.33 -3.77
N GLU A 127 -9.13 -6.24 -4.42
CA GLU A 127 -8.98 -6.21 -5.88
C GLU A 127 -7.78 -7.06 -6.36
N PHE A 128 -6.62 -6.91 -5.71
CA PHE A 128 -5.35 -7.40 -6.27
C PHE A 128 -4.79 -8.66 -5.61
N LEU A 129 -5.20 -8.99 -4.39
CA LEU A 129 -4.62 -10.11 -3.63
C LEU A 129 -5.63 -11.20 -3.25
N SER A 130 -6.94 -10.95 -3.32
CA SER A 130 -7.97 -11.91 -2.88
C SER A 130 -8.19 -13.09 -3.84
N SER A 131 -7.88 -12.91 -5.14
CA SER A 131 -8.14 -13.88 -6.20
C SER A 131 -7.03 -14.94 -6.39
N SER A 132 -5.96 -14.86 -5.61
CA SER A 132 -4.84 -15.80 -5.69
C SER A 132 -5.17 -17.15 -5.05
N THR A 133 -4.57 -18.24 -5.52
CA THR A 133 -4.81 -19.59 -4.94
C THR A 133 -4.16 -19.79 -3.56
N THR A 134 -3.26 -18.89 -3.16
CA THR A 134 -2.59 -18.88 -1.85
C THR A 134 -2.70 -17.48 -1.26
N ASN A 135 -3.61 -17.28 -0.32
CA ASN A 135 -3.92 -15.95 0.19
C ASN A 135 -3.13 -15.62 1.46
N THR A 136 -2.57 -14.41 1.50
CA THR A 136 -2.06 -13.81 2.74
C THR A 136 -3.25 -13.42 3.61
N HIS A 137 -3.27 -13.82 4.88
CA HIS A 137 -4.26 -13.31 5.82
C HIS A 137 -3.88 -11.89 6.24
N VAL A 138 -4.63 -10.90 5.76
CA VAL A 138 -4.38 -9.47 6.03
C VAL A 138 -5.34 -8.98 7.11
N ASP A 139 -4.78 -8.48 8.20
CA ASP A 139 -5.50 -7.81 9.28
C ASP A 139 -5.04 -6.35 9.39
N SER A 140 -5.89 -5.48 9.96
CA SER A 140 -5.53 -4.11 10.33
C SER A 140 -5.94 -3.79 11.76
N ILE A 141 -5.09 -3.02 12.46
CA ILE A 141 -5.36 -2.46 13.78
C ILE A 141 -5.37 -0.94 13.65
N SER A 142 -6.54 -0.33 13.89
CA SER A 142 -6.68 1.12 13.99
C SER A 142 -6.24 1.59 15.37
N CYS A 143 -5.41 2.63 15.43
CA CYS A 143 -4.85 3.19 16.66
C CYS A 143 -5.53 4.51 17.09
N ASN A 144 -6.78 4.75 16.65
CA ASN A 144 -7.57 5.93 17.01
C ASN A 144 -8.24 5.83 18.39
#